data_AF-A0A9Q3KSV2-F1
#
_entry.id   AF-A0A9Q3KSV2-F1
#
_cell.length_a   1.000
_cell.length_b   1.000
_cell.length_c   1.000
_cell.angle_alpha   90.00
_cell.angle_beta   90.00
_cell.angle_gamma   90.00
#
_symmetry.space_group_name_H-M   'P 1'
#
loop_
_entity.id
_entity.type
_entity.pdbx_description
1 polymer ?
#
loop_
_entity_poly.entity_id
_entity_poly.type
_entity_poly.pdbx_seq_one_letter_code
_entity_poly.pdbx_strand_id
1 'polypeptide(L)'
;MYVSYHQDDWNTWLPLAEFSYNNSDYSSTKQSPFFTVYGRGPQFDSAHITQDTPAGKLSTKIQSVQQDVKRELKVAINQFKRYADKSRASPPVFNPGKMVWLSSKNIKSTRSTKKLSE
;
A
#
# COMPACT_ATOMS: atom_id res chain seq x y z
N MET A 1 18.55 4.04 -10.57
CA MET A 1 19.38 2.85 -10.35
C MET A 1 19.32 2.07 -11.65
N TYR A 2 20.36 2.14 -12.46
CA TYR A 2 20.39 1.46 -13.76
C TYR A 2 21.03 0.09 -13.54
N VAL A 3 20.27 -0.95 -13.86
CA VAL A 3 20.72 -2.34 -13.99
C VAL A 3 21.92 -2.38 -14.97
N SER A 4 22.76 -3.43 -14.94
CA SER A 4 23.88 -3.60 -15.88
C SER A 4 23.45 -3.30 -17.33
N TYR A 5 24.40 -3.01 -18.23
CA TYR A 5 24.10 -2.78 -19.64
C TYR A 5 23.24 -3.91 -20.27
N HIS A 6 23.38 -5.14 -19.76
CA HIS A 6 22.63 -6.32 -20.20
C HIS A 6 21.33 -6.57 -19.42
N GLN A 7 21.02 -5.77 -18.40
CA GLN A 7 19.81 -5.84 -17.58
C GLN A 7 19.58 -7.19 -16.85
N ASP A 8 20.65 -7.94 -16.61
CA ASP A 8 20.61 -9.31 -16.09
C ASP A 8 20.96 -9.42 -14.59
N ASP A 9 21.46 -8.35 -13.97
CA ASP A 9 21.93 -8.33 -12.58
C ASP A 9 20.93 -7.73 -11.58
N TRP A 10 19.67 -7.53 -11.98
CA TRP A 10 18.63 -6.88 -11.17
C TRP A 10 18.44 -7.54 -9.78
N ASN A 11 18.63 -8.85 -9.70
CA ASN A 11 18.55 -9.61 -8.46
C ASN A 11 19.63 -9.20 -7.43
N THR A 12 20.81 -8.81 -7.91
CA THR A 12 21.92 -8.31 -7.06
C THR A 12 21.57 -6.95 -6.44
N TRP A 13 20.78 -6.14 -7.15
CA TRP A 13 20.34 -4.82 -6.69
C TRP A 13 19.08 -4.85 -5.83
N LEU A 14 18.38 -5.99 -5.77
CA LEU A 14 17.11 -6.12 -5.07
C LEU A 14 17.19 -5.71 -3.57
N PRO A 15 18.22 -6.10 -2.79
CA PRO A 15 18.32 -5.67 -1.40
C PRO A 15 18.45 -4.14 -1.25
N LEU A 16 19.19 -3.50 -2.15
CA LEU A 16 19.36 -2.04 -2.13
C LEU A 16 18.09 -1.31 -2.56
N ALA A 17 17.37 -1.87 -3.54
CA ALA A 17 16.08 -1.35 -3.98
C ALA A 17 15.03 -1.46 -2.87
N GLU A 18 14.94 -2.61 -2.21
CA GLU A 18 14.06 -2.82 -1.04
C GLU A 18 14.42 -1.85 0.09
N PHE A 19 15.71 -1.73 0.42
CA PHE A 19 16.16 -0.80 1.45
C PHE A 19 15.76 0.64 1.11
N SER A 20 16.03 1.09 -0.11
CA SER A 20 15.71 2.44 -0.56
C SER A 20 14.19 2.69 -0.56
N TYR A 21 13.40 1.71 -1.01
CA TYR A 21 11.95 1.77 -1.02
C TYR A 21 11.37 1.85 0.41
N ASN A 22 11.83 1.00 1.33
CA ASN A 22 11.35 0.96 2.71
C ASN A 22 11.71 2.21 3.52
N ASN A 23 12.75 2.94 3.13
CA ASN A 23 13.20 4.15 3.82
C ASN A 23 12.76 5.46 3.14
N SER A 24 12.15 5.40 1.96
CA SER A 24 11.61 6.58 1.28
C SER A 24 10.23 6.94 1.83
N ASP A 25 9.98 8.24 1.98
CA ASP A 25 8.67 8.73 2.40
C ASP A 25 7.64 8.55 1.28
N TYR A 26 6.48 8.01 1.65
CA TYR A 26 5.39 7.86 0.69
C TYR A 26 4.47 9.06 0.72
N SER A 27 4.09 9.60 -0.45
CA SER A 27 3.29 10.83 -0.55
C SER A 27 1.93 10.76 0.15
N SER A 28 1.33 9.58 0.23
CA SER A 28 0.01 9.37 0.85
C SER A 28 0.07 9.27 2.38
N THR A 29 1.21 8.90 2.95
CA THR A 29 1.38 8.70 4.40
C THR A 29 2.33 9.70 5.04
N LYS A 30 3.13 10.41 4.21
CA LYS A 30 4.22 11.32 4.61
C LYS A 30 5.26 10.69 5.55
N GLN A 31 5.35 9.37 5.51
CA GLN A 31 6.19 8.56 6.39
C GLN A 31 6.70 7.35 5.60
N SER A 32 7.92 6.93 5.87
CA SER A 32 8.48 5.71 5.30
C SER A 32 7.86 4.44 5.95
N PRO A 33 7.73 3.33 5.19
CA PRO A 33 7.32 2.05 5.74
C PRO A 33 8.16 1.60 6.94
N PHE A 34 9.49 1.77 6.86
CA PHE A 34 10.41 1.43 7.94
C PHE A 34 10.08 2.19 9.22
N PHE A 35 9.88 3.51 9.12
CA PHE A 35 9.54 4.33 10.28
C PHE A 35 8.17 3.99 10.86
N THR A 36 7.21 3.62 10.02
CA THR A 36 5.86 3.22 10.45
C THR A 36 5.87 1.92 11.26
N VAL A 37 6.75 0.97 10.92
CA VAL A 37 6.88 -0.32 11.61
C VAL A 37 7.71 -0.18 12.88
N TYR A 38 8.87 0.49 12.80
CA TYR A 38 9.86 0.49 13.87
C TYR A 38 9.87 1.76 14.74
N GLY A 39 9.15 2.82 14.34
CA GLY A 39 9.10 4.09 15.06
C GLY A 39 10.42 4.87 15.08
N ARG A 40 11.40 4.46 14.27
CA ARG A 40 12.74 5.03 14.15
C ARG A 40 13.27 4.84 12.74
N GLY A 41 14.26 5.65 12.34
CA GLY A 41 14.99 5.49 11.08
C GLY A 41 16.04 4.37 11.14
N PRO A 42 16.59 3.96 9.98
CA PRO A 42 17.63 2.96 9.91
C PRO A 42 18.91 3.46 10.61
N GLN A 43 19.57 2.58 11.36
CA GLN A 43 20.85 2.87 12.00
C GLN A 43 21.95 2.14 11.22
N PHE A 44 22.97 2.88 10.80
CA PHE A 44 24.11 2.35 10.04
C PHE A 44 25.38 2.19 10.88
N ASP A 45 25.39 2.74 12.08
CA ASP A 45 26.54 2.70 12.97
C ASP A 45 26.33 1.65 14.06
N SER A 46 27.20 0.63 14.08
CA SER A 46 27.19 -0.43 15.09
C SER A 46 27.67 0.06 16.46
N ALA A 47 28.34 1.21 16.54
CA ALA A 47 28.87 1.75 17.79
C ALA A 47 27.80 2.45 18.65
N HIS A 48 26.65 2.81 18.08
CA HIS A 48 25.60 3.60 18.73
C HIS A 48 24.32 2.80 19.00
N ILE A 49 24.45 1.55 19.46
CA ILE A 49 23.33 0.82 20.07
C ILE A 49 23.14 1.35 21.50
N THR A 50 22.73 2.61 21.65
CA THR A 50 22.19 3.12 22.91
C THR A 50 20.75 2.62 23.03
N GLN A 51 20.59 1.37 23.45
CA GLN A 51 19.29 0.80 23.79
C GLN A 51 18.83 1.25 25.19
N ASP A 52 18.52 2.53 25.35
CA ASP A 52 17.94 3.04 26.60
C ASP A 52 16.57 3.68 26.40
N THR A 53 15.85 3.32 25.33
CA THR A 53 14.42 3.63 25.26
C THR A 53 13.64 2.47 25.87
N PRO A 54 12.97 2.64 27.02
CA PRO A 54 12.11 1.61 27.58
C PRO A 54 11.10 1.13 26.54
N ALA A 55 10.93 -0.18 26.42
CA ALA A 55 10.05 -0.80 25.43
C ALA A 55 8.64 -0.17 25.39
N GLY A 56 8.11 0.24 26.56
CA GLY A 56 6.83 0.96 26.66
C GLY A 56 6.80 2.29 25.90
N LYS A 57 7.86 3.11 25.99
CA LYS A 57 7.94 4.41 25.28
C LYS A 57 8.07 4.22 23.77
N LEU A 58 8.76 3.17 23.33
CA LEU A 58 8.87 2.82 21.92
C LEU A 58 7.51 2.35 21.37
N SER A 59 6.81 1.49 22.11
CA SER A 59 5.49 1.00 21.71
C SER A 59 4.47 2.13 21.57
N THR A 60 4.41 3.06 22.52
CA THR A 60 3.50 4.21 22.43
C THR A 60 3.83 5.11 21.25
N LYS A 61 5.12 5.32 20.96
CA LYS A 61 5.58 6.06 19.78
C LYS A 61 5.12 5.38 18.48
N ILE A 62 5.36 4.07 18.34
CA ILE A 62 4.93 3.30 17.16
C ILE A 62 3.42 3.41 16.98
N GLN A 63 2.63 3.27 18.05
CA GLN A 63 1.18 3.41 18.00
C GLN A 63 0.75 4.80 17.52
N SER A 64 1.39 5.86 18.01
CA SER A 64 1.13 7.24 17.57
C SER A 64 1.41 7.41 16.07
N VAL A 65 2.58 6.96 15.60
CA VAL A 65 2.96 7.04 14.18
C VAL A 65 1.95 6.28 13.32
N GLN A 66 1.52 5.08 13.75
CA GLN A 66 0.53 4.30 13.02
C GLN A 66 -0.86 4.96 12.99
N GLN A 67 -1.24 5.68 14.04
CA GLN A 67 -2.49 6.47 14.04
C GLN A 67 -2.42 7.63 13.04
N ASP A 68 -1.28 8.31 12.98
CA ASP A 68 -1.04 9.41 12.03
C ASP A 68 -1.08 8.91 10.58
N VAL A 69 -0.39 7.81 10.29
CA VAL A 69 -0.39 7.16 8.98
C VAL A 69 -1.81 6.75 8.57
N LYS A 70 -2.60 6.16 9.48
CA LYS A 70 -4.01 5.81 9.21
C LYS A 70 -4.86 7.04 8.87
N ARG A 71 -4.61 8.17 9.54
CA ARG A 71 -5.33 9.43 9.30
C ARG A 71 -4.97 10.01 7.93
N GLU A 72 -3.68 10.13 7.61
CA GLU A 72 -3.24 10.63 6.30
C GLU A 72 -3.73 9.73 5.16
N LEU A 73 -3.69 8.41 5.35
CA LEU A 73 -4.18 7.46 4.35
C LEU A 73 -5.68 7.64 4.05
N LYS A 74 -6.51 7.91 5.07
CA LYS A 74 -7.93 8.22 4.85
C LYS A 74 -8.10 9.49 4.02
N VAL A 75 -7.28 10.51 4.25
CA VAL A 75 -7.30 11.75 3.45
C VAL A 75 -6.91 11.45 2.01
N ALA A 76 -5.82 10.72 1.78
CA ALA A 76 -5.36 10.34 0.45
C ALA A 76 -6.41 9.50 -0.30
N ILE A 77 -7.00 8.50 0.33
CA ILE A 77 -8.09 7.68 -0.26
C ILE A 77 -9.27 8.57 -0.69
N ASN A 78 -9.68 9.52 0.15
CA ASN A 78 -10.76 10.43 -0.18
C ASN A 78 -10.41 11.35 -1.35
N GLN A 79 -9.16 11.81 -1.45
CA GLN A 79 -8.67 12.58 -2.59
C GLN A 79 -8.69 11.75 -3.88
N PHE A 80 -8.13 10.53 -3.85
CA PHE A 80 -8.15 9.61 -4.99
C PHE A 80 -9.56 9.29 -5.43
N LYS A 81 -10.48 9.08 -4.48
CA LYS A 81 -11.91 8.89 -4.77
C LYS A 81 -12.48 10.11 -5.50
N ARG A 82 -12.27 11.33 -5.00
CA ARG A 82 -12.75 12.56 -5.66
C ARG A 82 -12.22 12.70 -7.07
N TYR A 83 -10.94 12.43 -7.30
CA TYR A 83 -10.34 12.48 -8.64
C TYR A 83 -10.91 11.41 -9.57
N ALA A 84 -11.04 10.17 -9.10
CA ALA A 84 -11.65 9.10 -9.87
C ALA A 84 -13.11 9.42 -10.22
N ASP A 85 -13.89 9.90 -9.25
CA ASP A 85 -15.31 10.20 -9.41
C ASP A 85 -15.55 11.34 -10.42
N LYS A 86 -14.61 12.29 -10.61
CA LYS A 86 -14.68 13.31 -11.68
C LYS A 86 -14.70 12.71 -13.09
N SER A 87 -14.01 11.58 -13.28
CA SER A 87 -13.88 10.91 -14.59
C SER A 87 -14.94 9.83 -14.81
N ARG A 88 -15.70 9.47 -13.76
CA ARG A 88 -16.73 8.43 -13.84
C ARG A 88 -18.04 9.02 -14.32
N ALA A 89 -18.67 8.36 -15.29
CA ALA A 89 -20.06 8.64 -15.61
C ALA A 89 -20.95 8.32 -14.41
N SER A 90 -22.04 9.07 -14.25
CA SER A 90 -23.05 8.75 -13.25
C SER A 90 -23.51 7.30 -13.43
N PRO A 91 -23.59 6.51 -12.35
CA PRO A 91 -24.05 5.14 -12.47
C PRO A 91 -25.49 5.13 -13.02
N PRO A 92 -25.81 4.19 -13.92
CA PRO A 92 -27.17 4.06 -14.43
C PRO A 92 -28.14 3.73 -13.29
N VAL A 93 -29.36 4.26 -13.37
CA VAL A 93 -30.42 3.98 -12.40
C VAL A 93 -31.00 2.59 -12.68
N PHE A 94 -30.84 1.68 -11.72
CA PHE A 94 -31.42 0.34 -11.79
C PHE A 94 -32.75 0.30 -11.04
N ASN A 95 -33.78 -0.21 -11.69
CA ASN A 95 -35.09 -0.44 -11.08
C ASN A 95 -35.29 -1.94 -10.84
N PRO A 96 -35.94 -2.34 -9.73
CA PRO A 96 -36.32 -3.73 -9.51
C PRO A 96 -37.05 -4.31 -10.73
N GLY A 97 -36.67 -5.52 -11.14
CA GLY A 97 -37.26 -6.22 -12.30
C GLY A 97 -36.61 -5.92 -13.66
N LYS A 98 -35.68 -4.96 -13.77
CA LYS A 98 -34.93 -4.75 -15.01
C LYS A 98 -33.80 -5.76 -15.17
N MET A 99 -33.71 -6.38 -16.35
CA MET A 99 -32.57 -7.22 -16.73
C MET A 99 -31.38 -6.35 -17.15
N VAL A 100 -30.18 -6.73 -16.71
CA VAL A 100 -28.92 -6.03 -17.02
C VAL A 100 -27.85 -7.04 -17.40
N TRP A 101 -26.95 -6.63 -18.30
CA TRP A 101 -25.80 -7.45 -18.67
C TRP A 101 -24.72 -7.35 -17.59
N LEU A 102 -24.28 -8.49 -17.07
CA LEU A 102 -23.22 -8.59 -16.06
C LEU A 102 -22.00 -9.31 -16.64
N SER A 103 -20.83 -8.71 -16.49
CA SER A 103 -19.58 -9.38 -16.89
C SER A 103 -19.23 -10.48 -15.90
N SER A 104 -19.14 -11.73 -16.37
CA SER A 104 -18.72 -12.89 -15.58
C SER A 104 -17.20 -13.02 -15.44
N LYS A 105 -16.42 -12.03 -15.90
CA LYS A 105 -14.95 -12.11 -15.88
C LYS A 105 -14.38 -12.34 -14.48
N ASN A 106 -14.94 -11.66 -13.47
CA ASN A 106 -14.46 -11.66 -12.09
C ASN A 106 -15.45 -12.28 -11.08
N ILE A 107 -16.51 -12.93 -11.56
CA ILE A 107 -17.49 -13.58 -10.69
C ILE A 107 -17.04 -15.02 -10.49
N LYS A 108 -16.72 -15.37 -9.24
CA LYS A 108 -16.41 -16.75 -8.87
C LYS A 108 -17.72 -17.53 -8.84
N SER A 109 -17.90 -18.44 -9.79
CA SER A 109 -19.01 -19.39 -9.76
C SER A 109 -18.61 -20.58 -8.88
N THR A 110 -19.57 -21.13 -8.15
CA THR A 110 -19.44 -22.44 -7.48
C THR A 110 -19.38 -23.59 -8.49
N ARG A 111 -19.72 -23.36 -9.75
CA ARG A 111 -19.65 -24.37 -10.82
C ARG A 111 -18.27 -24.38 -11.48
N SER A 112 -17.80 -25.58 -11.79
CA SER A 112 -16.47 -25.84 -12.36
C SER A 112 -16.23 -25.18 -13.74
N THR A 113 -17.27 -24.86 -14.50
CA THR A 113 -17.14 -24.33 -15.86
C THR A 113 -18.17 -23.25 -16.16
N LYS A 114 -17.72 -22.14 -16.77
CA LYS A 114 -18.55 -20.98 -17.15
C LYS A 114 -19.72 -21.29 -18.10
N LYS A 115 -19.65 -22.40 -18.85
CA LYS A 115 -20.71 -22.81 -19.78
C LYS A 115 -21.97 -23.33 -19.06
N LEU A 116 -21.84 -23.75 -17.80
CA LEU A 116 -22.90 -24.39 -17.01
C LEU A 116 -23.49 -23.47 -15.93
N SER A 117 -23.14 -22.19 -15.93
CA SER A 117 -23.80 -21.19 -15.08
C SER A 117 -25.01 -20.64 -15.83
N GLU A 118 -26.17 -20.71 -15.17
CA GLU A 118 -27.46 -20.13 -15.63
C GLU A 118 -27.36 -18.64 -15.94
#